data_AF-A0A1H7V9D1-F1
#
_entry.id   AF-A0A1H7V9D1-F1
#
_cell.length_a   1.000
_cell.length_b   1.000
_cell.length_c   1.000
_cell.angle_alpha   90.00
_cell.angle_beta   90.00
_cell.angle_gamma   90.00
#
_symmetry.space_group_name_H-M   'P 1'
#
loop_
_entity.id
_entity.type
_entity.pdbx_description
1 polymer ?
#
loop_
_entity_poly.entity_id
_entity_poly.type
_entity_poly.pdbx_seq_one_letter_code
_entity_poly.pdbx_strand_id
1 'polypeptide(L)' 'MLTIDRLHLQLPPAFRDRAGEIARLVAEELATVPMTADLQLDRLAVPPVEISPLATDRDVARAVAASVHKGIRNETR' A
#
# COMPACT_ATOMS: atom_id res chain seq x y z
N MET A 1 -13.31 -7.70 -5.59
CA MET A 1 -13.25 -6.25 -5.30
C MET A 1 -12.43 -6.07 -4.04
N LEU A 2 -11.53 -5.09 -3.96
CA LEU A 2 -10.75 -4.83 -2.75
C LEU A 2 -11.45 -3.74 -1.91
N THR A 3 -11.73 -4.03 -0.65
CA THR A 3 -12.26 -3.06 0.31
C THR A 3 -11.32 -2.99 1.50
N ILE A 4 -10.91 -1.77 1.86
CA ILE A 4 -10.01 -1.50 2.99
C ILE A 4 -10.72 -0.49 3.88
N ASP A 5 -11.14 -0.92 5.07
CA ASP A 5 -11.79 -0.02 6.04
C ASP A 5 -10.82 1.01 6.60
N ARG A 6 -9.57 0.58 6.83
CA ARG A 6 -8.55 1.45 7.41
C ARG A 6 -7.15 1.06 6.95
N LEU A 7 -6.44 2.03 6.37
CA LEU A 7 -5.03 1.94 6.02
C LEU A 7 -4.20 2.77 6.99
N HIS A 8 -3.27 2.12 7.70
CA HIS A 8 -2.29 2.79 8.53
C HIS A 8 -0.96 2.90 7.77
N LEU A 9 -0.66 4.09 7.25
CA LEU A 9 0.60 4.38 6.58
C LEU A 9 1.52 5.17 7.50
N GLN A 10 2.68 4.59 7.83
CA GLN A 10 3.73 5.30 8.56
C GLN A 10 4.79 5.74 7.57
N LEU A 11 4.87 7.05 7.34
CA LEU A 11 5.84 7.64 6.43
C LEU A 11 7.02 8.24 7.20
N PRO A 12 8.23 8.21 6.64
CA PRO A 12 9.36 8.96 7.16
C PRO A 12 9.03 10.47 7.25
N PRO A 13 9.64 11.21 8.20
CA PRO A 13 9.40 12.65 8.37
C PRO A 13 9.59 13.48 7.09
N ALA A 14 10.48 13.06 6.20
CA ALA A 14 10.75 13.72 4.91
C ALA A 14 9.53 13.78 3.96
N PHE A 15 8.51 12.97 4.20
CA PHE A 15 7.29 12.92 3.39
C PHE A 15 6.07 13.53 4.11
N ARG A 16 6.26 14.16 5.29
CA ARG A 16 5.15 14.70 6.10
C ARG A 16 4.22 15.60 5.27
N ASP A 17 4.78 16.54 4.53
CA ASP A 17 4.01 17.53 3.77
C ASP A 17 3.29 16.93 2.54
N ARG A 18 3.71 15.73 2.12
CA ARG A 18 3.18 15.00 0.96
C ARG A 18 2.36 13.77 1.36
N ALA A 19 2.18 13.52 2.66
CA ALA A 19 1.57 12.30 3.17
C ALA A 19 0.16 12.06 2.64
N GLY A 20 -0.65 13.11 2.54
CA GLY A 20 -2.01 13.01 2.00
C GLY A 20 -2.03 12.60 0.52
N GLU A 21 -1.16 13.20 -0.29
CA GLU A 21 -1.06 12.86 -1.71
C GLU A 21 -0.53 11.44 -1.92
N ILE A 22 0.48 11.02 -1.15
CA ILE A 22 0.98 9.65 -1.18
C ILE A 22 -0.14 8.67 -0.81
N ALA A 23 -0.92 8.93 0.24
CA ALA A 23 -2.02 8.05 0.64
C ALA A 23 -3.09 7.93 -0.47
N ARG A 24 -3.40 9.03 -1.16
CA ARG A 24 -4.30 9.04 -2.31
C ARG A 24 -3.76 8.18 -3.45
N LEU A 25 -2.49 8.38 -3.82
CA LEU A 25 -1.82 7.60 -4.86
C LEU A 25 -1.73 6.10 -4.50
N VAL A 26 -1.52 5.76 -3.23
CA VAL A 26 -1.54 4.36 -2.77
C VAL A 26 -2.92 3.74 -3.03
N ALA A 27 -4.00 4.45 -2.70
CA ALA A 27 -5.35 3.95 -2.94
C ALA A 27 -5.63 3.77 -4.45
N GLU A 28 -5.17 4.70 -5.29
CA GLU A 28 -5.27 4.58 -6.75
C GLU A 28 -4.51 3.35 -7.27
N GLU A 29 -3.26 3.17 -6.86
CA GLU A 29 -2.45 2.03 -7.28
C GLU A 29 -3.08 0.71 -6.80
N LEU A 30 -3.60 0.64 -5.57
CA LEU A 30 -4.30 -0.53 -5.04
C LEU A 30 -5.58 -0.86 -5.80
N ALA A 31 -6.32 0.16 -6.28
CA ALA A 31 -7.53 -0.04 -7.08
C ALA A 31 -7.24 -0.71 -8.42
N THR A 32 -6.00 -0.63 -8.93
CA THR A 32 -5.59 -1.30 -10.17
C THR A 32 -5.18 -2.76 -9.97
N VAL A 33 -5.01 -3.21 -8.73
CA VAL A 33 -4.51 -4.57 -8.45
C VAL A 33 -5.64 -5.59 -8.67
N PRO A 34 -5.45 -6.59 -9.56
CA PRO A 34 -6.45 -7.63 -9.78
C PRO A 34 -6.57 -8.54 -8.55
N MET A 35 -7.78 -8.68 -8.02
CA MET A 35 -8.10 -9.62 -6.95
C MET A 35 -8.60 -10.93 -7.58
N THR A 36 -7.93 -12.04 -7.29
CA THR A 36 -8.24 -13.36 -7.87
C THR A 36 -9.06 -14.26 -6.94
N ALA A 37 -9.29 -13.84 -5.69
CA ALA A 37 -10.04 -14.60 -4.70
C ALA A 37 -10.81 -13.66 -3.77
N ASP A 38 -11.95 -14.13 -3.28
CA ASP A 38 -12.69 -13.47 -2.21
C ASP A 38 -12.08 -13.92 -0.87
N LEU A 39 -11.40 -12.98 -0.20
CA LEU A 39 -10.77 -13.19 1.09
C LEU A 39 -11.14 -12.01 2.00
N GLN A 40 -11.51 -12.31 3.24
CA GLN A 40 -11.70 -11.31 4.28
C GLN A 40 -10.61 -11.48 5.34
N LEU A 41 -9.87 -10.40 5.61
CA LEU A 41 -8.82 -10.35 6.62
C LEU A 41 -9.17 -9.28 7.65
N ASP A 42 -9.14 -9.64 8.94
CA ASP A 42 -9.32 -8.66 10.02
C ASP A 42 -8.13 -7.69 10.09
N ARG A 43 -6.93 -8.17 9.73
CA ARG A 43 -5.70 -7.37 9.69
C ARG A 43 -4.72 -7.97 8.69
N LEU A 44 -4.11 -7.11 7.89
CA LEU A 44 -2.94 -7.43 7.07
C LEU A 44 -1.74 -6.65 7.57
N ALA A 45 -0.70 -7.34 8.02
CA ALA A 45 0.58 -6.72 8.35
C ALA A 45 1.48 -6.74 7.11
N VAL A 46 1.86 -5.55 6.63
CA VAL A 46 2.77 -5.42 5.49
C VAL A 46 4.19 -5.19 6.02
N PRO A 47 5.20 -5.93 5.53
CA PRO A 47 6.59 -5.69 5.90
C PRO A 47 7.03 -4.25 5.59
N PRO A 48 8.06 -3.73 6.28
CA PRO A 48 8.63 -2.43 5.95
C PRO A 48 8.98 -2.32 4.46
N VAL A 49 8.62 -1.19 3.86
CA VAL A 49 8.91 -0.90 2.45
C VAL A 49 10.12 0.01 2.39
N GLU A 50 11.18 -0.45 1.73
CA GLU A 50 12.35 0.38 1.48
C GLU A 50 12.07 1.35 0.34
N ILE A 51 12.32 2.63 0.57
CA ILE A 51 12.08 3.71 -0.39
C ILE A 51 13.30 4.63 -0.43
N SER A 52 13.68 5.03 -1.64
CA SER A 52 14.75 6.01 -1.83
C SER A 52 14.31 7.38 -1.28
N PRO A 53 15.20 8.16 -0.65
CA PRO A 53 14.92 9.55 -0.29
C PRO A 53 14.55 10.44 -1.48
N LEU A 54 14.97 10.05 -2.69
CA LEU A 54 14.71 10.75 -3.95
C LEU A 54 13.46 10.21 -4.67
N ALA A 55 12.74 9.27 -4.07
CA ALA A 55 11.53 8.70 -4.67
C ALA A 55 10.45 9.76 -4.86
N THR A 56 9.77 9.70 -5.99
CA THR A 56 8.55 10.49 -6.21
C THR A 56 7.40 9.90 -5.39
N ASP A 57 6.34 10.69 -5.18
CA ASP A 57 5.18 10.22 -4.43
C ASP A 57 4.53 8.99 -5.08
N ARG A 58 4.57 8.92 -6.43
CA ARG A 58 4.10 7.77 -7.19
C ARG A 58 4.98 6.53 -7.03
N ASP A 59 6.30 6.71 -6.93
CA ASP A 59 7.22 5.58 -6.66
C ASP A 59 6.95 4.99 -5.27
N VAL A 60 6.76 5.84 -4.26
CA VAL A 60 6.37 5.42 -2.91
C VAL A 60 5.05 4.68 -2.93
N ALA A 61 4.03 5.25 -3.59
CA ALA A 61 2.71 4.64 -3.68
C ALA A 61 2.73 3.26 -4.32
N ARG A 62 3.46 3.12 -5.42
CA ARG A 62 3.63 1.85 -6.13
C ARG A 62 4.33 0.80 -5.29
N ALA A 63 5.39 1.18 -4.58
CA ALA A 63 6.13 0.26 -3.70
C ALA A 63 5.25 -0.26 -2.55
N VAL A 64 4.42 0.61 -1.97
CA VAL A 64 3.46 0.23 -0.93
C VAL A 64 2.38 -0.69 -1.49
N ALA A 65 1.75 -0.34 -2.62
CA ALA A 65 0.70 -1.14 -3.24
C ALA A 65 1.21 -2.55 -3.63
N ALA A 66 2.42 -2.64 -4.17
CA ALA A 66 3.06 -3.91 -4.48
C ALA A 66 3.29 -4.78 -3.23
N SER A 67 3.67 -4.16 -2.10
CA SER A 67 3.91 -4.86 -0.84
C SER A 67 2.61 -5.37 -0.20
N VAL A 68 1.54 -4.56 -0.24
CA VAL A 68 0.19 -4.98 0.18
C VAL A 68 -0.27 -6.18 -0.65
N HIS A 69 -0.19 -6.09 -1.99
CA HIS A 69 -0.60 -7.18 -2.88
C HIS A 69 0.19 -8.47 -2.63
N LYS A 70 1.50 -8.37 -2.36
CA LYS A 70 2.33 -9.51 -1.95
C LYS A 70 1.86 -10.09 -0.62
N GLY A 71 1.53 -9.25 0.36
CA GLY A 71 0.98 -9.67 1.65
C GLY A 71 -0.32 -10.46 1.48
N ILE A 72 -1.29 -9.91 0.74
CA ILE A 72 -2.57 -10.59 0.44
C ILE A 72 -2.31 -11.96 -0.20
N ARG A 73 -1.41 -12.03 -1.19
CA ARG A 73 -1.09 -13.29 -1.88
C ARG A 73 -0.50 -14.35 -0.93
N ASN A 74 0.26 -13.94 0.06
CA ASN A 74 0.83 -14.86 1.04
C ASN A 74 -0.24 -15.44 1.99
N GLU A 75 -1.28 -14.66 2.33
CA GLU A 75 -2.41 -15.14 3.14
C GLU A 75 -3.37 -16.06 2.36
N THR A 76 -3.38 -15.96 1.02
CA THR A 76 -4.20 -16.83 0.16
C THR A 76 -3.57 -18.19 -0.20
N ARG A 77 -2.35 -18.50 0.27
CA ARG A 77 -1.64 -19.76 0.01
C ARG A 77 -1.77 -20.73 1.17
#